data_AF-A0AA42I6C5-F1
#
_entry.id   AF-A0AA42I6C5-F1
#
_cell.length_a   1.000
_cell.length_b   1.000
_cell.length_c   1.000
_cell.angle_alpha   90.00
_cell.angle_beta   90.00
_cell.angle_gamma   90.00
#
_symmetry.space_group_name_H-M   'P 1'
#
loop_
_entity.id
_entity.type
_entity.pdbx_description
1 polymer ?
#
loop_
_entity_poly.entity_id
_entity_poly.type
_entity_poly.pdbx_seq_one_letter_code
_entity_poly.pdbx_strand_id
1 'polypeptide(L)'
;MIHIGKEDFSFSILNISCHKDLLYLTVNINGIPFGTLDSPTYMPSFIGAFKYLLTSPSYFNNNLTIENFLENLYPNNQFINYYHLTLEETFDDFTNLAVRNKKSIFFIFLLNTNPFFTYENLKENTLYAEYVPITSVEFALQELIKYIDSLS
;
A
#
# COMPACT_ATOMS: atom_id res chain seq x y z
N MET A 1 1.36 18.82 4.39
CA MET A 1 1.16 17.36 4.29
C MET A 1 1.23 16.80 5.70
N ILE A 2 0.36 15.86 6.04
CA ILE A 2 0.37 15.13 7.31
C ILE A 2 1.01 13.77 7.02
N HIS A 3 1.87 13.29 7.93
CA HIS A 3 2.47 11.96 7.84
C HIS A 3 2.00 11.12 9.03
N ILE A 4 1.43 9.95 8.75
CA ILE A 4 0.88 9.04 9.76
C ILE A 4 1.58 7.68 9.64
N GLY A 5 2.34 7.28 10.67
CA GLY A 5 3.03 5.99 10.70
C GLY A 5 4.49 6.14 11.13
N LYS A 6 5.33 5.25 10.61
CA LYS A 6 6.77 5.18 10.88
C LYS A 6 7.57 5.41 9.60
N GLU A 7 8.90 5.47 9.73
CA GLU A 7 9.83 5.67 8.62
C GLU A 7 9.72 4.55 7.56
N ASP A 8 9.56 3.30 8.00
CA ASP A 8 9.44 2.13 7.13
C ASP A 8 8.06 2.02 6.45
N PHE A 9 6.98 2.43 7.15
CA PHE A 9 5.64 2.42 6.59
C PHE A 9 4.78 3.56 7.15
N SER A 10 4.26 4.40 6.26
CA SER A 10 3.40 5.53 6.63
C SER A 10 2.40 5.91 5.53
N PHE A 11 1.45 6.76 5.87
CA PHE A 11 0.56 7.44 4.93
C PHE A 11 0.92 8.92 4.86
N SER A 12 1.08 9.46 3.65
CA SER A 12 1.17 10.89 3.39
C SER A 12 -0.21 11.39 2.99
N ILE A 13 -0.75 12.37 3.70
CA ILE A 13 -2.12 12.88 3.51
C ILE A 13 -2.07 14.37 3.22
N LEU A 14 -2.79 14.82 2.18
CA LEU A 14 -3.04 16.25 2.00
C LEU A 14 -4.11 16.73 2.98
N ASN A 15 -3.75 17.68 3.82
CA ASN A 15 -4.67 18.29 4.80
C ASN A 15 -5.60 19.32 4.12
N ILE A 16 -6.33 18.87 3.11
CA ILE A 16 -7.31 19.66 2.34
C ILE A 16 -8.67 18.97 2.27
N SER A 17 -8.77 17.71 2.70
CA SER A 17 -10.02 16.96 2.72
C SER A 17 -10.97 17.49 3.78
N CYS A 18 -12.15 17.93 3.34
CA CYS A 18 -13.25 18.35 4.21
C CYS A 18 -14.19 17.19 4.62
N HIS A 19 -13.92 15.96 4.18
CA HIS A 19 -14.80 14.80 4.40
C HIS A 19 -14.01 13.60 4.89
N LYS A 20 -14.40 13.04 6.03
CA LYS A 20 -13.70 11.94 6.71
C LYS A 20 -13.55 10.67 5.87
N ASP A 21 -14.52 10.41 4.98
CA ASP A 21 -14.50 9.21 4.14
C ASP A 21 -13.66 9.36 2.87
N LEU A 22 -13.16 10.57 2.55
CA LEU A 22 -12.46 10.86 1.28
C LEU A 22 -11.15 11.61 1.55
N LEU A 23 -10.02 10.90 1.52
CA LEU A 23 -8.70 11.47 1.80
C LEU A 23 -7.77 11.37 0.59
N TYR A 24 -7.14 12.47 0.22
CA TYR A 24 -6.00 12.47 -0.71
C TYR A 24 -4.78 11.89 0.02
N LEU A 25 -4.38 10.66 -0.35
CA LEU A 25 -3.30 9.97 0.35
C LEU A 25 -2.42 9.13 -0.56
N THR A 26 -1.14 9.04 -0.19
CA THR A 26 -0.23 8.01 -0.68
C THR A 26 0.24 7.13 0.46
N VAL A 27 0.57 5.89 0.14
CA VAL A 27 1.26 4.96 1.04
C VAL A 27 2.75 5.12 0.80
N ASN A 28 3.55 5.26 1.84
CA ASN A 28 5.01 5.24 1.74
C ASN A 28 5.52 3.93 2.31
N ILE A 29 6.32 3.23 1.50
CA ILE A 29 6.96 1.96 1.89
C ILE A 29 8.46 2.16 1.73
N ASN A 30 9.20 2.17 2.84
CA ASN A 30 10.64 2.45 2.88
C ASN A 30 11.04 3.72 2.11
N GLY A 31 10.22 4.78 2.23
CA GLY A 31 10.42 6.06 1.53
C GLY A 31 9.95 6.11 0.07
N ILE A 32 9.44 5.00 -0.48
CA ILE A 32 8.88 4.96 -1.84
C ILE A 32 7.37 5.26 -1.77
N PRO A 33 6.88 6.36 -2.38
CA PRO A 33 5.47 6.68 -2.40
C PRO A 33 4.73 5.80 -3.41
N PHE A 34 3.56 5.30 -3.02
CA PHE A 34 2.66 4.44 -3.77
C PHE A 34 1.24 5.02 -3.70
N GLY A 35 0.58 5.18 -4.86
CA GLY A 35 -0.69 5.92 -4.98
C GLY A 35 -0.50 7.40 -5.38
N THR A 36 -1.60 8.13 -5.49
CA THR A 36 -1.63 9.54 -5.94
C THR A 36 -2.24 10.49 -4.91
N LEU A 37 -1.89 11.78 -4.98
CA LEU A 37 -2.56 12.87 -4.25
C LEU A 37 -3.46 13.73 -5.15
N ASP A 38 -3.65 13.34 -6.42
CA ASP A 38 -4.45 14.10 -7.39
C ASP A 38 -5.96 13.90 -7.20
N SER A 39 -6.36 12.80 -6.55
CA SER A 39 -7.76 12.43 -6.32
C SER A 39 -7.92 11.81 -4.92
N PRO A 40 -9.08 12.00 -4.24
CA PRO A 40 -9.28 11.42 -2.93
C PRO A 40 -9.59 9.91 -3.02
N THR A 41 -9.02 9.16 -2.09
CA THR A 41 -9.26 7.74 -1.87
C THR A 41 -10.45 7.57 -0.92
N TYR A 42 -11.33 6.59 -1.17
CA TYR A 42 -12.44 6.26 -0.27
C TYR A 42 -11.99 5.39 0.92
N MET A 43 -12.03 5.98 2.12
CA MET A 43 -11.36 5.45 3.32
C MET A 43 -11.94 4.15 3.84
N PRO A 44 -13.27 3.94 3.89
CA PRO A 44 -13.83 2.69 4.42
C PRO A 44 -13.32 1.45 3.68
N SER A 45 -13.25 1.51 2.34
CA SER A 45 -12.80 0.38 1.53
C SER A 45 -11.28 0.24 1.53
N PHE A 46 -10.54 1.35 1.46
CA PHE A 46 -9.07 1.35 1.64
C PHE A 46 -8.64 0.73 2.97
N ILE A 47 -9.25 1.13 4.09
CA ILE A 47 -9.01 0.56 5.42
C ILE A 47 -9.40 -0.93 5.44
N GLY A 48 -10.52 -1.27 4.80
CA GLY A 48 -10.98 -2.65 4.64
C GLY A 48 -9.92 -3.54 3.99
N ALA A 49 -9.30 -3.07 2.91
CA ALA A 49 -8.25 -3.80 2.19
C ALA A 49 -7.03 -4.08 3.08
N PHE A 50 -6.52 -3.08 3.81
CA PHE A 50 -5.40 -3.29 4.74
C PHE A 50 -5.76 -4.18 5.93
N LYS A 51 -6.97 -4.06 6.50
CA LYS A 51 -7.45 -4.98 7.54
C LYS A 51 -7.51 -6.41 7.02
N TYR A 52 -7.97 -6.60 5.79
CA TYR A 52 -8.06 -7.92 5.17
C TYR A 52 -6.67 -8.51 4.88
N LEU A 53 -5.72 -7.71 4.39
CA LEU A 53 -4.31 -8.10 4.26
C LEU A 53 -3.73 -8.59 5.61
N LEU A 54 -3.99 -7.86 6.69
CA LEU A 54 -3.46 -8.17 8.04
C LEU A 54 -4.07 -9.42 8.68
N THR A 55 -5.31 -9.77 8.34
CA THR A 55 -6.07 -10.80 9.08
C THR A 55 -6.39 -12.04 8.25
N SER A 56 -6.57 -11.91 6.94
CA SER A 56 -7.00 -13.02 6.10
C SER A 56 -5.91 -14.08 5.95
N PRO A 57 -6.27 -15.38 6.03
CA PRO A 57 -5.38 -16.47 5.65
C PRO A 57 -4.97 -16.42 4.17
N SER A 58 -5.79 -15.82 3.30
CA SER A 58 -5.51 -15.71 1.86
C SER A 58 -4.27 -14.89 1.54
N TYR A 59 -3.81 -14.06 2.47
CA TYR A 59 -2.60 -13.24 2.37
C TYR A 59 -1.44 -13.75 3.23
N PHE A 60 -1.62 -14.88 3.91
CA PHE A 60 -0.62 -15.42 4.81
C PHE A 60 0.22 -16.50 4.13
N ASN A 61 1.53 -16.29 4.08
CA ASN A 61 2.49 -17.27 3.60
C ASN A 61 3.77 -17.25 4.46
N ASN A 62 3.92 -18.24 5.33
CA ASN A 62 5.06 -18.30 6.25
C ASN A 62 6.35 -18.85 5.62
N ASN A 63 6.30 -19.27 4.35
CA ASN A 63 7.49 -19.70 3.60
C ASN A 63 8.20 -18.51 2.93
N LEU A 64 7.55 -17.35 2.84
CA LEU A 64 8.16 -16.13 2.33
C LEU A 64 9.12 -15.52 3.36
N THR A 65 10.31 -15.20 2.90
CA THR A 65 11.38 -14.53 3.63
C THR A 65 11.84 -13.30 2.87
N ILE A 66 12.65 -12.45 3.51
CA ILE A 66 13.22 -11.25 2.89
C ILE A 66 14.13 -11.61 1.70
N GLU A 67 14.71 -12.81 1.70
CA GLU A 67 15.60 -13.29 0.64
C GLU A 67 14.84 -13.83 -0.57
N ASN A 68 13.64 -14.41 -0.37
CA ASN A 68 12.97 -15.19 -1.43
C ASN A 68 11.66 -14.54 -1.95
N PHE A 69 11.16 -13.48 -1.33
CA PHE A 69 9.81 -13.00 -1.67
C PHE A 69 9.71 -12.52 -3.12
N LEU A 70 10.73 -11.82 -3.62
CA LEU A 70 10.72 -11.29 -4.99
C LEU A 70 10.64 -12.41 -6.02
N GLU A 71 11.51 -13.42 -5.92
CA GLU A 71 11.52 -14.56 -6.86
C GLU A 71 10.24 -15.41 -6.78
N ASN A 72 9.56 -15.45 -5.63
CA ASN A 72 8.33 -16.23 -5.44
C ASN A 72 7.07 -15.48 -5.88
N LEU A 73 7.04 -14.15 -5.76
CA LEU A 73 5.88 -13.32 -6.09
C LEU A 73 5.96 -12.71 -7.50
N TYR A 74 7.17 -12.60 -8.05
CA TYR A 74 7.42 -12.11 -9.40
C TYR A 74 8.38 -13.03 -10.21
N PRO A 75 8.08 -14.34 -10.33
CA PRO A 75 8.92 -15.26 -11.08
C PRO A 75 8.95 -14.93 -12.58
N ASN A 76 10.11 -15.06 -13.22
CA ASN A 76 10.27 -14.88 -14.67
C ASN A 76 9.74 -13.54 -15.21
N ASN A 77 9.89 -12.47 -14.44
CA ASN A 77 9.38 -11.13 -14.76
C ASN A 77 7.85 -11.07 -14.92
N GLN A 78 7.10 -11.87 -14.17
CA GLN A 78 5.64 -11.90 -14.22
C GLN A 78 5.05 -11.97 -12.81
N PHE A 79 4.00 -11.19 -12.57
CA PHE A 79 3.22 -11.29 -11.34
C PHE A 79 2.52 -12.65 -11.26
N ILE A 80 2.52 -13.24 -10.08
CA ILE A 80 1.67 -14.40 -9.82
C ILE A 80 0.20 -13.97 -9.70
N ASN A 81 -0.72 -14.90 -9.94
CA ASN A 81 -2.17 -14.63 -9.94
C ASN A 81 -2.80 -14.57 -8.54
N TYR A 82 -2.00 -14.55 -7.48
CA TYR A 82 -2.47 -14.58 -6.09
C TYR A 82 -1.96 -13.35 -5.35
N TYR A 83 -2.67 -12.98 -4.28
CA TYR A 83 -2.29 -11.89 -3.38
C TYR A 83 -2.34 -10.48 -3.97
N HIS A 84 -3.11 -10.27 -5.03
CA HIS A 84 -3.40 -8.94 -5.53
C HIS A 84 -4.12 -8.12 -4.46
N LEU A 85 -3.49 -7.02 -4.05
CA LEU A 85 -4.09 -6.10 -3.10
C LEU A 85 -4.96 -5.11 -3.87
N THR A 86 -6.27 -5.38 -3.89
CA THR A 86 -7.26 -4.47 -4.46
C THR A 86 -7.46 -3.28 -3.51
N LEU A 87 -7.05 -2.11 -3.97
CA LEU A 87 -7.28 -0.83 -3.32
C LEU A 87 -8.35 -0.05 -4.12
N GLU A 88 -8.59 1.21 -3.74
CA GLU A 88 -9.51 2.09 -4.46
C GLU A 88 -8.95 2.53 -5.83
N GLU A 89 -9.82 3.13 -6.65
CA GLU A 89 -9.54 3.62 -8.01
C GLU A 89 -8.28 4.49 -8.12
N THR A 90 -7.90 5.19 -7.04
CA THR A 90 -6.67 6.01 -6.96
C THR A 90 -5.37 5.19 -7.02
N PHE A 91 -5.46 3.86 -7.01
CA PHE A 91 -4.34 2.92 -7.12
C PHE A 91 -4.41 2.05 -8.39
N ASP A 92 -5.39 2.24 -9.27
CA ASP A 92 -5.59 1.40 -10.47
C ASP A 92 -4.46 1.52 -11.51
N ASP A 93 -3.70 2.61 -11.47
CA ASP A 93 -2.49 2.78 -12.27
C ASP A 93 -1.38 1.78 -11.91
N PHE A 94 -1.55 1.02 -10.82
CA PHE A 94 -0.56 0.06 -10.33
C PHE A 94 -1.04 -1.39 -10.43
N THR A 95 -0.18 -2.25 -10.97
CA THR A 95 -0.26 -3.68 -10.63
C THR A 95 0.46 -3.89 -9.31
N ASN A 96 -0.21 -4.47 -8.30
CA ASN A 96 0.39 -4.63 -6.98
C ASN A 96 -0.04 -5.92 -6.26
N LEU A 97 0.90 -6.48 -5.50
CA LEU A 97 0.75 -7.62 -4.61
C LEU A 97 1.18 -7.23 -3.20
N ALA A 98 0.50 -7.79 -2.20
CA ALA A 98 0.95 -7.72 -0.82
C ALA A 98 0.78 -9.09 -0.16
N VAL A 99 1.78 -9.60 0.54
CA VAL A 99 1.71 -10.89 1.26
C VAL A 99 2.37 -10.73 2.61
N ARG A 100 1.85 -11.39 3.65
CA ARG A 100 2.47 -11.37 4.97
C ARG A 100 2.94 -12.74 5.42
N ASN A 101 4.00 -12.76 6.21
CA ASN A 101 4.33 -13.89 7.08
C ASN A 101 3.96 -13.53 8.54
N LYS A 102 4.64 -14.10 9.53
CA LYS A 102 4.41 -13.79 10.97
C LYS A 102 5.06 -12.49 11.45
N LYS A 103 6.01 -11.93 10.69
CA LYS A 103 6.85 -10.80 11.11
C LYS A 103 6.74 -9.60 10.17
N SER A 104 6.60 -9.86 8.87
CA SER A 104 6.73 -8.88 7.82
C SER A 104 5.59 -8.96 6.81
N ILE A 105 5.33 -7.83 6.16
CA ILE A 105 4.55 -7.74 4.93
C ILE A 105 5.51 -7.43 3.79
N PHE A 106 5.36 -8.16 2.70
CA PHE A 106 6.09 -8.03 1.45
C PHE A 106 5.16 -7.37 0.45
N PHE A 107 5.60 -6.27 -0.14
CA PHE A 107 4.90 -5.51 -1.15
C PHE A 107 5.68 -5.60 -2.46
N ILE A 108 4.97 -5.85 -3.55
CA ILE A 108 5.51 -5.70 -4.90
C ILE A 108 4.52 -4.87 -5.69
N PHE A 109 4.99 -3.80 -6.32
CA PHE A 109 4.14 -2.98 -7.16
C PHE A 109 4.90 -2.45 -8.37
N LEU A 110 4.15 -2.16 -9.42
CA LEU A 110 4.65 -1.65 -10.67
C LEU A 110 3.66 -0.59 -11.17
N LEU A 111 4.18 0.57 -11.54
CA LEU A 111 3.42 1.60 -12.24
C LEU A 111 3.21 1.15 -13.69
N ASN A 112 1.96 0.98 -14.09
CA ASN A 112 1.60 0.52 -15.43
C ASN A 112 1.95 1.58 -16.49
N THR A 113 2.03 1.16 -17.75
CA THR A 113 2.22 2.11 -18.88
C THR A 113 1.02 3.02 -19.06
N ASN A 114 1.27 4.28 -19.42
CA ASN A 114 0.23 5.30 -19.62
C ASN A 114 -0.68 5.44 -18.39
N PRO A 115 -0.13 5.77 -17.21
CA PRO A 115 -0.94 5.99 -16.03
C PRO A 115 -1.91 7.16 -16.22
N PHE A 116 -3.04 7.11 -15.54
CA PHE A 116 -4.01 8.19 -15.50
C PHE A 116 -3.49 9.40 -14.72
N PHE A 117 -2.80 9.17 -13.61
CA PHE A 117 -2.22 10.21 -12.75
C PHE A 117 -0.73 10.46 -13.02
N THR A 118 -0.20 11.54 -12.44
CA THR A 118 1.23 11.88 -12.55
C THR A 118 1.99 11.44 -11.31
N TYR A 119 3.15 10.80 -11.51
CA TYR A 119 4.00 10.30 -10.43
C TYR A 119 5.44 10.81 -10.57
N GLU A 120 5.88 11.70 -9.69
CA GLU A 120 7.21 12.32 -9.79
C GLU A 120 8.37 11.35 -9.51
N ASN A 121 8.16 10.41 -8.57
CA ASN A 121 9.22 9.55 -8.04
C ASN A 121 9.13 8.10 -8.51
N LEU A 122 8.18 7.79 -9.39
CA LEU A 122 7.98 6.45 -9.92
C LEU A 122 8.19 6.45 -11.43
N LYS A 123 8.72 5.34 -11.94
CA LYS A 123 8.91 5.13 -13.37
C LYS A 123 7.97 4.03 -13.85
N GLU A 124 7.33 4.27 -14.99
CA GLU A 124 6.53 3.25 -15.67
C GLU A 124 7.36 1.98 -15.90
N ASN A 125 6.70 0.82 -15.78
CA ASN A 125 7.30 -0.51 -15.93
C ASN A 125 8.51 -0.80 -15.03
N THR A 126 8.72 -0.01 -13.98
CA THR A 126 9.73 -0.31 -12.96
C THR A 126 9.06 -1.07 -11.82
N LEU A 127 9.62 -2.23 -11.50
CA LEU A 127 9.20 -3.05 -10.38
C LEU A 127 9.80 -2.51 -9.09
N TYR A 128 8.96 -2.27 -8.09
CA TYR A 128 9.34 -1.94 -6.72
C TYR A 128 8.96 -3.12 -5.84
N ALA A 129 9.89 -3.57 -5.01
CA ALA A 129 9.72 -4.73 -4.16
C ALA A 129 10.33 -4.45 -2.79
N GLU A 130 9.47 -4.34 -1.78
CA GLU A 130 9.82 -3.88 -0.45
C GLU A 130 9.22 -4.76 0.62
N TYR A 131 9.81 -4.74 1.81
CA TYR A 131 9.22 -5.40 2.97
C TYR A 131 9.31 -4.51 4.21
N VAL A 132 8.33 -4.65 5.08
CA VAL A 132 8.22 -3.88 6.33
C VAL A 132 7.73 -4.79 7.46
N PRO A 133 8.04 -4.48 8.73
CA PRO A 133 7.43 -5.14 9.88
C PRO A 133 5.90 -5.01 9.87
N ILE A 134 5.19 -6.08 10.23
CA ILE A 134 3.71 -6.07 10.35
C ILE A 134 3.27 -5.00 11.34
N THR A 135 4.01 -4.83 12.44
CA THR A 135 3.70 -3.86 13.49
C THR A 135 3.79 -2.41 13.01
N SER A 136 4.52 -2.12 11.93
CA SER A 136 4.56 -0.79 11.33
C SER A 136 3.30 -0.49 10.52
N VAL A 137 2.79 -1.49 9.77
CA VAL A 137 1.53 -1.38 9.03
C VAL A 137 0.33 -1.30 9.99
N GLU A 138 0.31 -2.14 11.03
CA GLU A 138 -0.72 -2.10 12.07
C GLU A 138 -0.78 -0.73 12.76
N PHE A 139 0.39 -0.20 13.14
CA PHE A 139 0.49 1.11 13.77
C PHE A 139 -0.02 2.22 12.85
N ALA A 140 0.48 2.29 11.61
CA ALA A 140 0.05 3.32 10.67
C ALA A 140 -1.46 3.26 10.40
N LEU A 141 -2.03 2.06 10.25
CA LEU A 141 -3.46 1.87 10.02
C LEU A 141 -4.31 2.30 11.22
N GLN A 142 -3.87 1.99 12.44
CA GLN A 142 -4.55 2.45 13.65
C GLN A 142 -4.52 3.97 13.79
N GLU A 143 -3.38 4.60 13.52
CA GLU A 143 -3.26 6.06 13.57
C GLU A 143 -4.07 6.73 12.46
N LEU A 144 -4.16 6.12 11.27
CA LEU A 144 -5.01 6.62 10.18
C LEU A 144 -6.49 6.62 10.59
N ILE A 145 -6.97 5.53 11.21
CA ILE A 145 -8.34 5.43 11.70
C ILE A 145 -8.61 6.52 12.75
N LYS A 146 -7.71 6.71 13.73
CA LYS A 146 -7.83 7.78 14.73
C LYS A 146 -7.89 9.17 14.11
N TYR A 147 -7.07 9.40 13.09
CA TYR A 147 -7.07 10.67 12.35
C TYR A 147 -8.41 10.89 11.66
N ILE A 148 -8.93 9.90 10.94
CA ILE A 148 -10.24 9.97 10.28
C ILE A 148 -11.36 10.24 11.29
N ASP A 149 -11.34 9.56 12.44
CA ASP A 149 -12.34 9.76 13.50
C ASP A 149 -12.29 11.18 14.10
N SER A 150 -11.15 11.87 13.98
CA SER A 150 -11.00 13.27 14.41
C SER A 150 -11.49 14.30 13.38
N LEU A 151 -11.65 13.90 12.12
CA LEU A 151 -12.23 14.73 11.06
C LEU A 151 -13.74 14.70 11.22
N SER A 152 -14.27 15.75 11.84
CA SER A 152 -15.69 15.91 12.20
C SER A 152 -16.60 15.95 10.97
#